data_AF-A0A832JZ83-F1
#
_entry.id   AF-A0A832JZ83-F1
#
_cell.length_a   1.000
_cell.length_b   1.000
_cell.length_c   1.000
_cell.angle_alpha   90.00
_cell.angle_beta   90.00
_cell.angle_gamma   90.00
#
_symmetry.space_group_name_H-M   'P 1'
#
loop_
_entity.id
_entity.type
_entity.pdbx_description
1 polymer ?
#
loop_
_entity_poly.entity_id
_entity_poly.type
_entity_poly.pdbx_seq_one_letter_code
_entity_poly.pdbx_strand_id
1 'polypeptide(L)'
;MNTGLHLSSGQGVGLPNRAAPAEVPAWSEAGRHVQGAAVCPEIKPITLRHPGRIAFGRGSSLELAASLAERGVRRPFVVLDPGARETARPALEQLQAAGMEISFYDGIDREPAVAM
;
A
#
# COMPACT_ATOMS: atom_id res chain seq x y z
N MET A 1 8.11 6.79 -23.05
CA MET A 1 7.12 7.87 -23.27
C MET A 1 6.73 8.42 -21.91
N ASN A 2 6.95 9.71 -21.71
CA ASN A 2 6.78 10.42 -20.46
C ASN A 2 5.36 11.04 -20.45
N THR A 3 4.50 10.69 -19.51
CA THR A 3 3.19 11.36 -19.33
C THR A 3 3.10 11.87 -17.91
N GLY A 4 3.71 13.05 -17.70
CA GLY A 4 3.54 13.84 -16.49
C GLY A 4 2.07 14.19 -16.27
N LEU A 5 1.62 14.01 -15.03
CA LEU A 5 0.33 14.47 -14.54
C LEU A 5 0.34 16.01 -14.48
N HIS A 6 -0.29 16.65 -15.47
CA HIS A 6 -0.71 18.05 -15.37
C HIS A 6 -2.02 18.10 -14.58
N LEU A 7 -1.97 18.61 -13.34
CA LEU A 7 -3.16 18.98 -12.58
C LEU A 7 -3.58 20.39 -13.01
N SER A 8 -4.54 20.47 -13.93
CA SER A 8 -5.22 21.73 -14.27
C SER A 8 -6.16 22.10 -13.14
N SER A 9 -5.82 23.16 -12.42
CA SER A 9 -6.68 23.81 -11.44
C SER A 9 -7.88 24.48 -12.13
N GLY A 10 -9.08 24.05 -11.77
CA GLY A 10 -10.31 24.81 -11.96
C GLY A 10 -11.31 24.12 -12.86
N GLN A 11 -12.30 23.46 -12.25
CA GLN A 11 -13.74 23.64 -12.51
C GLN A 11 -14.51 22.99 -11.36
N GLY A 12 -15.22 23.81 -10.58
CA GLY A 12 -16.04 23.37 -9.47
C GLY A 12 -17.34 22.73 -9.96
N VAL A 13 -17.56 21.47 -9.61
CA VAL A 13 -18.88 20.84 -9.65
C VAL A 13 -19.49 21.03 -8.25
N GLY A 14 -20.53 21.85 -8.16
CA GLY A 14 -21.24 22.11 -6.91
C GLY A 14 -21.90 20.85 -6.37
N LEU A 15 -21.51 20.43 -5.17
CA LEU A 15 -22.22 19.40 -4.40
C LEU A 15 -23.45 20.05 -3.72
N PRO A 16 -24.60 19.36 -3.66
CA PRO A 16 -25.78 19.89 -2.98
C PRO A 16 -25.53 20.05 -1.47
N ASN A 17 -25.97 21.20 -0.97
CA ASN A 17 -25.88 21.66 0.41
C ASN A 17 -26.58 20.70 1.39
N ARG A 18 -25.82 19.79 1.98
CA ARG A 18 -26.24 19.06 3.18
C ARG A 18 -25.82 19.92 4.38
N ALA A 19 -26.80 20.40 5.14
CA ALA A 19 -26.55 21.17 6.36
C ALA A 19 -25.53 20.44 7.24
N ALA A 20 -24.39 21.08 7.47
CA ALA A 20 -23.36 20.60 8.37
C ALA A 20 -23.96 20.51 9.78
N PRO A 21 -23.68 19.45 10.56
CA PRO A 21 -24.06 19.40 11.96
C PRO A 21 -23.43 20.58 12.72
N ALA A 22 -24.17 21.08 13.70
CA ALA A 22 -23.79 22.23 14.52
C ALA A 22 -22.41 22.02 15.18
N GLU A 23 -21.60 23.07 15.07
CA GLU A 23 -20.37 23.35 15.84
C GLU A 23 -19.16 22.42 15.59
N VAL A 24 -18.58 22.53 14.40
CA VAL A 24 -17.11 22.42 14.29
C VAL A 24 -16.54 23.80 14.62
N PRO A 25 -15.75 23.97 15.68
CA PRO A 25 -15.16 25.28 15.99
C PRO A 25 -14.33 25.76 14.80
N ALA A 26 -14.50 27.03 14.45
CA ALA A 26 -13.76 27.64 13.36
C ALA A 26 -12.26 27.54 13.67
N TRP A 27 -11.51 26.87 12.80
CA TRP A 27 -10.06 26.71 12.91
C TRP A 27 -9.31 28.06 12.86
N SER A 28 -10.02 29.18 12.71
CA SER A 28 -9.51 30.55 12.70
C SER A 28 -8.84 30.98 14.01
N GLU A 29 -9.19 30.39 15.16
CA GLU A 29 -8.53 30.70 16.44
C GLU A 29 -7.20 29.97 16.66
N ALA A 30 -6.87 28.96 15.84
CA ALA A 30 -5.60 28.24 15.91
C ALA A 30 -4.41 29.06 15.34
N GLY A 31 -4.68 30.24 14.78
CA GLY A 31 -3.71 31.14 14.16
C GLY A 31 -3.05 32.15 15.10
N ARG A 32 -3.05 31.96 16.43
CA ARG A 32 -2.21 32.80 17.29
C ARG A 32 -0.75 32.58 16.91
N HIS A 33 -0.14 33.57 16.30
CA HIS A 33 1.31 33.64 16.13
C HIS A 33 1.94 33.57 17.53
N VAL A 34 2.51 32.42 17.87
CA VAL A 34 3.30 32.27 19.10
C VAL A 34 4.54 33.13 18.90
N GLN A 35 4.57 34.31 19.55
CA GLN A 35 5.75 35.16 19.61
C GLN A 35 6.76 34.53 20.57
N GLY A 36 7.55 33.64 20.00
CA GLY A 36 8.74 33.05 20.58
C GLY A 36 9.41 32.30 19.45
N ALA A 37 10.70 32.55 19.24
CA ALA A 37 11.49 31.73 18.34
C ALA A 37 11.49 30.31 18.92
N ALA A 38 10.49 29.50 18.56
CA ALA A 38 10.50 28.09 18.83
C ALA A 38 11.75 27.57 18.12
N VAL A 39 12.77 27.24 18.91
CA VAL A 39 13.93 26.52 18.41
C VAL A 39 13.33 25.20 17.93
N CYS A 40 13.15 25.06 16.62
CA CYS A 40 12.78 23.78 16.03
C CYS A 40 13.82 22.79 16.55
N PRO A 41 13.43 21.79 17.35
CA PRO A 41 14.40 20.83 17.85
C PRO A 41 15.14 20.24 16.66
N GLU A 42 16.45 20.11 16.79
CA GLU A 42 17.29 19.55 15.73
C GLU A 42 16.74 18.16 15.35
N ILE A 43 16.22 18.05 14.13
CA ILE A 43 15.63 16.81 13.64
C ILE A 43 16.79 15.88 13.29
N LYS A 44 16.97 14.84 14.11
CA LYS A 44 17.92 13.78 13.79
C LYS A 44 17.49 13.09 12.50
N PRO A 45 18.38 12.90 11.52
CA PRO A 45 18.04 12.23 10.27
C PRO A 45 17.60 10.80 10.55
N ILE A 46 16.48 10.39 9.95
CA ILE A 46 16.00 9.02 9.98
C ILE A 46 16.22 8.37 8.61
N THR A 47 16.55 7.08 8.61
CA THR A 47 16.60 6.30 7.38
C THR A 47 15.27 5.58 7.18
N LEU A 48 14.55 5.93 6.12
CA LEU A 48 13.32 5.24 5.74
C LEU A 48 13.65 4.07 4.81
N ARG A 49 13.29 2.85 5.23
CA ARG A 49 13.37 1.65 4.38
C ARG A 49 11.96 1.23 3.99
N HIS A 50 11.66 1.28 2.70
CA HIS A 50 10.38 0.87 2.15
C HIS A 50 10.59 -0.09 0.97
N PRO A 51 9.57 -0.89 0.61
CA PRO A 51 9.61 -1.69 -0.60
C PRO A 51 9.78 -0.81 -1.85
N GLY A 52 10.53 -1.28 -2.84
CA GLY A 52 10.73 -0.55 -4.10
C GLY A 52 9.47 -0.47 -4.98
N ARG A 53 8.50 -1.37 -4.75
CA ARG A 53 7.20 -1.37 -5.44
C ARG A 53 6.12 -1.83 -4.48
N ILE A 54 4.99 -1.12 -4.45
CA ILE A 54 3.77 -1.51 -3.75
C ILE A 54 2.61 -1.30 -4.71
N ALA A 55 1.76 -2.32 -4.88
CA ALA A 55 0.56 -2.26 -5.72
C ALA A 55 -0.68 -2.33 -4.83
N PHE A 56 -1.68 -1.50 -5.11
CA PHE A 56 -2.92 -1.41 -4.36
C PHE A 56 -4.13 -1.43 -5.30
N GLY A 57 -5.30 -1.70 -4.74
CA GLY A 57 -6.57 -1.70 -5.45
C GLY A 57 -7.07 -3.11 -5.79
N ARG A 58 -8.33 -3.16 -6.22
CA ARG A 58 -9.00 -4.42 -6.58
C ARG A 58 -8.29 -5.05 -7.77
N GLY A 59 -7.88 -6.30 -7.63
CA GLY A 59 -7.20 -7.06 -8.69
C GLY A 59 -5.67 -6.89 -8.74
N SER A 60 -5.08 -6.07 -7.87
CA SER A 60 -3.62 -5.87 -7.81
C SER A 60 -2.82 -7.16 -7.62
N SER A 61 -3.37 -8.17 -6.92
CA SER A 61 -2.75 -9.49 -6.77
C SER A 61 -2.58 -10.25 -8.08
N LEU A 62 -3.35 -9.93 -9.12
CA LEU A 62 -3.26 -10.57 -10.43
C LEU A 62 -2.03 -10.09 -11.23
N GLU A 63 -1.45 -8.95 -10.86
CA GLU A 63 -0.20 -8.44 -11.46
C GLU A 63 1.05 -9.20 -10.97
N LEU A 64 0.90 -10.06 -9.97
CA LEU A 64 2.00 -10.76 -9.31
C LEU A 64 2.79 -11.62 -10.30
N ALA A 65 2.10 -12.37 -11.17
CA ALA A 65 2.75 -13.27 -12.11
C ALA A 65 3.61 -12.51 -13.13
N ALA A 66 3.09 -11.42 -13.70
CA ALA A 66 3.85 -10.55 -14.59
C ALA A 66 5.08 -9.94 -13.88
N SER A 67 4.88 -9.43 -12.66
CA SER A 67 5.95 -8.82 -11.86
C SER A 67 7.09 -9.82 -11.54
N LEU A 68 6.75 -11.08 -11.29
CA LEU A 68 7.73 -12.14 -11.04
C LEU A 68 8.40 -12.62 -12.32
N ALA A 69 7.66 -12.67 -13.44
CA ALA A 69 8.20 -13.04 -14.74
C ALA A 69 9.22 -12.02 -15.26
N GLU A 70 8.96 -10.72 -15.10
CA GLU A 70 9.90 -9.62 -15.41
C GLU A 70 11.21 -9.73 -14.63
N ARG A 71 11.15 -10.32 -13.42
CA ARG A 71 12.30 -10.58 -12.56
C ARG A 71 12.99 -11.92 -12.87
N GLY A 72 12.52 -12.66 -13.87
CA GLY A 72 13.07 -13.96 -14.25
C GLY A 72 12.75 -15.09 -13.27
N VAL A 73 11.79 -14.92 -12.37
CA VAL A 73 11.38 -15.98 -11.44
C VAL A 73 10.71 -17.13 -12.21
N ARG A 74 11.00 -18.36 -11.80
CA ARG A 74 10.47 -19.60 -12.40
C ARG A 74 9.90 -20.58 -11.39
N ARG A 75 10.46 -20.63 -10.18
CA ARG A 75 10.11 -21.63 -9.15
C ARG A 75 9.85 -20.94 -7.80
N PRO A 76 8.73 -20.20 -7.64
CA PRO A 76 8.45 -19.52 -6.39
C PRO A 76 8.12 -20.52 -5.27
N PHE A 77 8.68 -20.25 -4.08
CA PHE A 77 8.25 -20.88 -2.84
C PHE A 77 7.23 -19.97 -2.15
N VAL A 78 6.01 -20.46 -2.02
CA VAL A 78 4.86 -19.71 -1.52
C VAL A 78 4.59 -20.12 -0.08
N VAL A 79 4.66 -19.14 0.81
CA VAL A 79 4.36 -19.29 2.23
C VAL A 79 3.00 -18.66 2.52
N LEU A 80 2.09 -19.43 3.08
CA LEU A 80 0.73 -19.01 3.40
C LEU A 80 0.30 -19.57 4.76
N ASP A 81 -0.67 -18.90 5.39
CA ASP A 81 -1.50 -19.50 6.42
C ASP A 81 -2.58 -20.39 5.74
N PRO A 82 -3.00 -21.52 6.35
CA PRO A 82 -4.05 -22.38 5.78
C PRO A 82 -5.34 -21.63 5.41
N GLY A 83 -5.77 -20.69 6.25
CA GLY A 83 -6.98 -19.88 6.06
C GLY A 83 -6.87 -18.88 4.91
N ALA A 84 -5.65 -18.51 4.50
CA ALA A 84 -5.42 -17.61 3.37
C ALA A 84 -5.44 -18.32 1.99
N ARG A 85 -5.46 -19.66 1.97
CA ARG A 85 -5.30 -20.44 0.73
C ARG A 85 -6.36 -20.14 -0.32
N GLU A 86 -7.63 -20.14 0.05
CA GLU A 86 -8.73 -19.84 -0.87
C GLU A 86 -8.69 -18.40 -1.38
N THR A 87 -8.30 -17.45 -0.52
CA THR A 87 -8.16 -16.04 -0.90
C THR A 87 -6.98 -15.84 -1.88
N ALA A 88 -5.90 -16.60 -1.72
CA ALA A 88 -4.73 -16.54 -2.58
C ALA A 88 -4.92 -17.27 -3.93
N ARG A 89 -5.89 -18.21 -4.02
CA ARG A 89 -6.09 -19.08 -5.19
C ARG A 89 -6.02 -18.35 -6.54
N PRO A 90 -6.70 -17.22 -6.77
CA PRO A 90 -6.64 -16.55 -8.08
C PRO A 90 -5.22 -16.11 -8.47
N ALA A 91 -4.41 -15.66 -7.52
CA ALA A 91 -3.02 -15.28 -7.77
C ALA A 91 -2.14 -16.51 -8.04
N LEU A 92 -2.39 -17.61 -7.33
CA LEU A 92 -1.67 -18.88 -7.52
C LEU A 92 -1.96 -19.49 -8.90
N GLU A 93 -3.21 -19.46 -9.34
CA GLU A 93 -3.63 -19.89 -10.68
C GLU A 93 -2.93 -19.06 -11.76
N GLN A 94 -2.81 -17.74 -11.57
CA GLN A 94 -2.05 -16.88 -12.49
C GLN A 94 -0.57 -17.23 -12.56
N LEU A 95 0.06 -17.58 -11.43
CA LEU A 95 1.45 -18.00 -11.40
C LEU A 95 1.65 -19.33 -12.17
N GLN A 96 0.75 -20.29 -11.98
CA GLN A 96 0.77 -21.54 -12.73
C GLN A 96 0.51 -21.32 -14.23
N ALA A 97 -0.45 -20.47 -14.58
CA ALA A 97 -0.74 -20.10 -15.97
C ALA A 97 0.43 -19.39 -16.66
N ALA A 98 1.24 -18.65 -15.90
CA ALA A 98 2.50 -18.05 -16.36
C ALA A 98 3.67 -19.06 -16.47
N GLY A 99 3.41 -20.36 -16.25
CA GLY A 99 4.39 -21.44 -16.37
C GLY A 99 5.35 -21.55 -15.18
N MET A 100 5.01 -21.00 -14.01
CA MET A 100 5.83 -21.10 -12.81
C MET A 100 5.56 -22.41 -12.05
N GLU A 101 6.63 -23.06 -11.60
CA GLU A 101 6.55 -24.26 -10.75
C GLU A 101 6.47 -23.83 -9.28
N ILE A 102 5.28 -23.92 -8.69
CA ILE A 102 5.04 -23.43 -7.34
C ILE A 102 5.27 -24.55 -6.32
N SER A 103 6.05 -24.24 -5.29
CA SER A 103 6.14 -25.04 -4.07
C SER A 103 5.49 -24.31 -2.91
N PHE A 104 4.87 -25.03 -1.98
CA PHE A 104 4.05 -24.45 -0.92
C PHE A 104 4.55 -24.82 0.46
N TYR A 105 4.39 -23.88 1.38
CA TYR A 105 4.36 -24.13 2.80
C TYR A 105 3.14 -23.43 3.39
N ASP A 106 2.20 -24.23 3.86
CA ASP A 106 0.95 -23.78 4.48
C ASP A 106 0.89 -24.11 5.98
N GLY A 107 2.04 -24.26 6.64
CA GLY A 107 2.13 -24.62 8.06
C GLY A 107 2.15 -23.44 9.04
N ILE A 108 1.99 -22.20 8.58
CA ILE A 108 1.96 -21.02 9.46
C ILE A 108 0.55 -20.88 10.03
N ASP A 109 0.29 -21.47 11.20
CA ASP A 109 -1.01 -21.36 11.91
C ASP A 109 -0.97 -20.43 13.14
N ARG A 110 0.21 -19.88 13.44
CA ARG A 110 0.50 -19.05 14.61
C ARG A 110 1.70 -18.13 14.35
N GLU A 111 2.08 -17.35 15.35
CA GLU A 111 3.29 -16.53 15.31
C GLU A 111 4.52 -17.39 14.90
N PRO A 112 5.24 -17.01 13.83
CA PRO A 112 6.39 -17.77 13.36
C PRO A 112 7.47 -17.91 14.43
N ALA A 113 8.00 -19.13 14.60
CA ALA A 113 9.11 -19.42 15.50
C ALA A 113 10.34 -19.89 14.72
N VAL A 114 11.52 -19.68 15.31
CA VAL A 114 12.76 -20.28 14.80
C VAL A 114 12.77 -21.75 15.22
N ALA A 115 12.80 -22.65 14.24
CA ALA A 115 13.06 -24.06 14.52
C ALA A 115 14.51 -24.20 15.02
N MET A 116 14.66 -24.80 16.21
CA MET A 116 15.96 -25.14 16.78
C MET A 116 16.42 -26.52 16.32
#